data_AF-A0A938N2E6-F1
#
_entry.id   AF-A0A938N2E6-F1
#
_cell.length_a   1.000
_cell.length_b   1.000
_cell.length_c   1.000
_cell.angle_alpha   90.00
_cell.angle_beta   90.00
_cell.angle_gamma   90.00
#
_symmetry.space_group_name_H-M   'P 1'
#
loop_
_entity.id
_entity.type
_entity.pdbx_description
1 polymer ?
#
loop_
_entity_poly.entity_id
_entity_poly.type
_entity_poly.pdbx_seq_one_letter_code
_entity_poly.pdbx_strand_id
1 'polypeptide(L)'
;MSLTAPRTLAGFAGQCALGFVLLAGLLKSVDLSAFRDVLASWRTLPESWAPWVGTFVPTSEVLLGGAGVLGLRRRWSAAAAMSLLALFTAAYVHEWALGDRSPACGCLGAVSTPEESGIWVVARNVLLMGALAAGLWSSLPRGRDAPARAGEEWRSAPAPRGFTLVETLIVMVLVAMLVALAMPTLGRVRERARVGASLANLRSHASIIHAYAGEHREHLPYLTSPTATFSVIRSLSAGVAVRTRYFGTYILWNVGLADAYYDGRPRHASFRSPLRRPDDTRWLHYALSCSFQADPDYYAPETRTYPPEQWRATRLGEVLFPSGKTLLADDAVTPSAMAFVSYQPQRVRFPLAFVDASAAEIPWSRAGKQMPSGDGGPVTLNYGHENSLIAPLRHALHGVRGRDVIR
;
A
#
# COMPACT_ATOMS: atom_id res chain seq x y z
N MET A 1 -3.87 23.12 -46.44
CA MET A 1 -3.90 22.72 -45.01
C MET A 1 -4.65 23.81 -44.25
N SER A 2 -5.93 23.56 -43.95
CA SER A 2 -6.86 24.59 -43.47
C SER A 2 -6.65 24.93 -41.99
N LEU A 3 -6.70 26.22 -41.65
CA LEU A 3 -6.60 26.80 -40.30
C LEU A 3 -7.72 26.37 -39.32
N THR A 4 -8.53 25.36 -39.68
CA THR A 4 -9.69 24.86 -38.93
C THR A 4 -9.39 23.62 -38.07
N ALA A 5 -8.40 22.80 -38.45
CA ALA A 5 -7.98 21.62 -37.70
C ALA A 5 -7.42 21.91 -36.28
N PRO A 6 -6.60 22.95 -36.03
CA PRO A 6 -6.04 23.17 -34.71
C PRO A 6 -7.07 23.66 -33.68
N ARG A 7 -8.08 24.44 -34.09
CA ARG A 7 -9.14 24.93 -33.19
C ARG A 7 -10.15 23.85 -32.80
N THR A 8 -10.45 22.92 -33.69
CA THR A 8 -11.34 21.78 -33.39
C THR A 8 -10.69 20.84 -32.39
N LEU A 9 -9.40 20.55 -32.56
CA LEU A 9 -8.61 19.78 -31.60
C LEU A 9 -8.52 20.47 -30.23
N ALA A 10 -8.28 21.79 -30.21
CA ALA A 10 -8.23 22.57 -28.97
C ALA A 10 -9.59 22.60 -28.25
N GLY A 11 -10.70 22.70 -28.99
CA GLY A 11 -12.04 22.59 -28.45
C GLY A 11 -12.28 21.21 -27.82
N PHE A 12 -11.92 20.14 -28.53
CA PHE A 12 -12.05 18.76 -28.05
C PHE A 12 -11.24 18.53 -26.76
N ALA A 13 -9.99 18.99 -26.71
CA ALA A 13 -9.15 18.89 -25.51
C ALA A 13 -9.82 19.56 -24.29
N GLY A 14 -10.38 20.75 -24.45
CA GLY A 14 -11.12 21.42 -23.38
C GLY A 14 -12.39 20.68 -22.94
N GLN A 15 -13.05 19.97 -23.86
CA GLN A 15 -14.21 19.12 -23.56
C GLN A 15 -13.82 17.90 -22.74
N CYS A 16 -12.72 17.23 -23.10
CA CYS A 16 -12.18 16.13 -22.31
C CYS A 16 -11.75 16.57 -20.91
N ALA A 17 -11.14 17.75 -20.77
CA ALA A 17 -10.76 18.28 -19.46
C ALA A 17 -11.98 18.56 -18.56
N LEU A 18 -13.06 19.12 -19.11
CA LEU A 18 -14.33 19.30 -18.37
C LEU A 18 -14.96 17.96 -17.97
N GLY A 19 -14.90 16.95 -18.85
CA GLY A 19 -15.34 15.59 -18.53
C GLY A 19 -14.53 14.95 -17.40
N PHE A 20 -13.22 15.18 -17.37
CA PHE A 20 -12.37 14.74 -16.27
C PHE A 20 -12.72 15.42 -14.94
N VAL A 21 -12.98 16.74 -14.95
CA VAL A 21 -13.42 17.49 -13.76
C VAL A 21 -14.75 16.95 -13.24
N LEU A 22 -15.72 16.67 -14.11
CA LEU A 22 -16.99 16.05 -13.74
C LEU A 22 -16.78 14.67 -13.08
N LEU A 23 -15.97 13.81 -13.69
CA LEU A 23 -15.68 12.47 -13.18
C LEU A 23 -15.00 12.54 -11.81
N ALA A 24 -14.02 13.43 -11.63
CA ALA A 24 -13.35 13.65 -10.36
C ALA A 24 -14.33 14.10 -9.27
N GLY A 25 -15.24 15.02 -9.59
CA GLY A 25 -16.29 15.46 -8.68
C GLY A 25 -17.21 14.33 -8.26
N LEU A 26 -17.70 13.54 -9.22
CA LEU A 26 -18.58 12.39 -8.94
C LEU A 26 -17.91 11.35 -8.05
N LEU A 27 -16.64 11.03 -8.31
CA LEU A 27 -15.89 10.07 -7.49
C LEU A 27 -15.67 10.56 -6.05
N LYS A 28 -15.45 11.88 -5.85
CA LYS A 28 -15.40 12.47 -4.51
C LYS A 28 -16.78 12.48 -3.84
N SER A 29 -17.86 12.65 -4.61
CA SER A 29 -19.23 12.63 -4.10
C SER A 29 -19.71 11.25 -3.62
N VAL A 30 -19.08 10.16 -4.06
CA VAL A 30 -19.40 8.80 -3.58
C VAL A 30 -18.89 8.57 -2.14
N ASP A 31 -17.76 9.18 -1.77
CA ASP A 31 -17.16 9.04 -0.44
C ASP A 31 -16.63 10.39 0.07
N LEU A 32 -17.56 11.29 0.42
CA LEU A 32 -17.21 12.59 0.98
C LEU A 32 -16.46 12.46 2.30
N SER A 33 -16.72 11.41 3.09
CA SER A 33 -16.02 11.15 4.35
C SER A 33 -14.52 11.00 4.13
N ALA A 34 -14.11 10.10 3.22
CA ALA A 34 -12.70 9.89 2.94
C ALA A 34 -12.02 11.16 2.41
N PHE A 35 -12.71 11.95 1.58
CA PHE A 35 -12.13 13.21 1.08
C PHE A 35 -11.98 14.26 2.18
N ARG A 36 -12.94 14.34 3.12
CA ARG A 36 -12.86 15.23 4.29
C ARG A 36 -11.72 14.82 5.23
N ASP A 37 -11.54 13.51 5.45
CA ASP A 37 -10.44 13.00 6.28
C ASP A 37 -9.07 13.34 5.68
N VAL A 38 -8.97 13.30 4.35
CA VAL A 38 -7.77 13.75 3.61
C VAL A 38 -7.52 15.25 3.80
N LEU A 39 -8.57 16.09 3.70
CA LEU A 39 -8.43 17.52 3.92
C LEU A 39 -8.09 17.87 5.39
N ALA A 40 -8.60 17.09 6.34
CA ALA A 40 -8.28 17.25 7.77
C ALA A 40 -6.82 16.87 8.10
N SER A 41 -6.16 16.09 7.23
CA SER A 41 -4.73 15.79 7.41
C SER A 41 -3.80 16.90 6.90
N TRP A 42 -4.32 17.95 6.27
CA TRP A 42 -3.51 19.08 5.78
C TRP A 42 -3.21 20.04 6.92
N ARG A 43 -1.95 20.46 7.04
CA ARG A 43 -1.46 21.32 8.12
C ARG A 43 -2.01 22.74 8.01
N THR A 44 -2.21 23.22 6.79
CA THR A 44 -2.66 24.60 6.53
C THR A 44 -4.17 24.79 6.64
N LEU A 45 -4.96 23.71 6.59
CA LEU A 45 -6.41 23.80 6.64
C LEU A 45 -6.91 23.56 8.07
N PRO A 46 -7.57 24.54 8.72
CA PRO A 46 -8.17 24.33 10.03
C PRO A 46 -9.21 23.21 9.98
N GLU A 47 -9.27 22.35 11.01
CA GLU A 47 -10.22 21.23 11.08
C GLU A 47 -11.69 21.68 10.89
N SER A 48 -12.02 22.91 11.33
CA SER A 48 -13.35 23.50 11.17
C SER A 48 -13.73 23.82 9.71
N TRP A 49 -12.75 23.95 8.82
CA TRP A 49 -12.96 24.26 7.40
C TRP A 49 -13.06 23.01 6.52
N ALA A 50 -12.52 21.87 6.96
CA ALA A 50 -12.54 20.62 6.20
C ALA A 50 -13.95 20.15 5.76
N PRO A 51 -15.03 20.26 6.59
CA PRO A 51 -16.38 19.91 6.15
C PRO A 51 -16.93 20.81 5.05
N TRP A 52 -16.61 22.12 5.13
CA TRP A 52 -17.07 23.11 4.16
C TRP A 52 -16.36 22.94 2.82
N VAL A 53 -15.02 22.87 2.83
CA VAL A 53 -14.21 22.67 1.61
C VAL A 53 -14.49 21.29 1.00
N GLY A 54 -14.58 20.25 1.83
CA GLY A 54 -14.87 18.88 1.41
C GLY A 54 -16.25 18.68 0.80
N THR A 55 -17.16 19.63 0.95
CA THR A 55 -18.48 19.63 0.30
C THR A 55 -18.51 20.57 -0.90
N PHE A 56 -17.92 21.77 -0.77
CA PHE A 56 -17.92 22.79 -1.80
C PHE A 56 -17.13 22.37 -3.04
N VAL A 57 -15.95 21.78 -2.88
CA VAL A 57 -15.07 21.40 -4.00
C VAL A 57 -15.71 20.33 -4.88
N PRO A 58 -16.16 19.16 -4.35
CA PRO A 58 -16.81 18.14 -5.19
C PRO A 58 -18.09 18.65 -5.86
N THR A 59 -18.90 19.42 -5.14
CA THR A 59 -20.14 20.00 -5.69
C THR A 59 -19.83 20.94 -6.86
N SER A 60 -18.81 21.78 -6.71
CA SER A 60 -18.38 22.70 -7.77
C SER A 60 -17.80 21.95 -8.98
N GLU A 61 -17.02 20.88 -8.76
CA GLU A 61 -16.49 20.03 -9.83
C GLU A 61 -17.62 19.38 -10.64
N VAL A 62 -18.64 18.83 -9.98
CA VAL A 62 -19.80 18.21 -10.65
C VAL A 62 -20.62 19.25 -11.42
N LEU A 63 -20.91 20.40 -10.81
CA LEU A 63 -21.70 21.45 -11.47
C LEU A 63 -20.98 22.05 -12.67
N LEU A 64 -19.71 22.41 -12.52
CA LEU A 64 -18.92 23.05 -13.58
C LEU A 64 -18.58 22.05 -14.70
N GLY A 65 -18.16 20.84 -14.34
CA GLY A 65 -17.88 19.78 -15.29
C GLY A 65 -19.13 19.36 -16.06
N GLY A 66 -20.26 19.16 -15.36
CA GLY A 66 -21.55 18.80 -15.95
C GLY A 66 -22.07 19.88 -16.89
N ALA A 67 -22.11 21.15 -16.45
CA ALA A 67 -22.52 22.27 -17.30
C ALA A 67 -21.62 22.40 -18.55
N GLY A 68 -20.31 22.21 -18.38
CA GLY A 68 -19.34 22.26 -19.48
C GLY A 68 -19.50 21.14 -20.51
N VAL A 69 -19.71 19.90 -20.06
CA VAL A 69 -19.93 18.72 -20.93
C VAL A 69 -21.26 18.84 -21.69
N LEU A 70 -22.31 19.32 -21.02
CA LEU A 70 -23.62 19.57 -21.62
C LEU A 70 -23.65 20.83 -22.52
N GLY A 71 -22.53 21.56 -22.63
CA GLY A 71 -22.40 22.74 -23.48
C GLY A 71 -23.06 24.02 -22.93
N LEU A 72 -23.61 24.00 -21.71
CA LEU A 72 -24.16 25.18 -21.06
C LEU A 72 -23.04 26.13 -20.65
N ARG A 73 -23.08 27.36 -21.20
CA ARG A 73 -22.12 28.42 -20.89
C ARG A 73 -20.66 27.93 -20.91
N ARG A 74 -20.30 27.11 -21.90
CA ARG A 74 -19.01 26.37 -21.99
C ARG A 74 -17.77 27.20 -21.67
N ARG A 75 -17.70 28.46 -22.11
CA ARG A 75 -16.59 29.38 -21.80
C ARG A 75 -16.48 29.67 -20.30
N TRP A 76 -17.60 29.96 -19.66
CA TRP A 76 -17.65 30.25 -18.23
C TRP A 76 -17.38 29.00 -17.40
N SER A 77 -17.92 27.85 -17.79
CA SER A 77 -17.66 26.57 -17.13
C SER A 77 -16.17 26.19 -17.20
N ALA A 78 -15.53 26.38 -18.36
CA ALA A 78 -14.10 26.13 -18.54
C ALA A 78 -13.23 27.10 -17.73
N ALA A 79 -13.55 28.40 -17.75
CA ALA A 79 -12.83 29.40 -16.97
C ALA A 79 -12.95 29.15 -15.46
N ALA A 80 -14.16 28.86 -14.97
CA ALA A 80 -14.39 28.57 -13.55
C ALA A 80 -13.72 27.26 -13.12
N ALA A 81 -13.78 26.20 -13.93
CA ALA A 81 -13.09 24.94 -13.64
C ALA A 81 -11.56 25.11 -13.62
N MET A 82 -11.02 25.93 -14.53
CA MET A 82 -9.59 26.28 -14.55
C MET A 82 -9.19 27.06 -13.30
N SER A 83 -9.98 28.04 -12.88
CA SER A 83 -9.74 28.79 -11.64
C SER A 83 -9.80 27.89 -10.41
N LEU A 84 -10.76 26.98 -10.33
CA LEU A 84 -10.87 26.00 -9.24
C LEU A 84 -9.64 25.09 -9.19
N LEU A 85 -9.22 24.54 -10.33
CA LEU A 85 -8.00 23.72 -10.44
C LEU A 85 -6.74 24.49 -10.07
N ALA A 86 -6.62 25.75 -10.49
CA ALA A 86 -5.49 26.61 -10.16
C ALA A 86 -5.40 26.88 -8.66
N LEU A 87 -6.52 27.26 -8.02
CA LEU A 87 -6.60 27.50 -6.57
C LEU A 87 -6.26 26.24 -5.77
N PHE A 88 -6.83 25.09 -6.15
CA PHE A 88 -6.54 23.82 -5.49
C PHE A 88 -5.06 23.41 -5.65
N THR A 89 -4.50 23.57 -6.85
CA THR A 89 -3.09 23.25 -7.11
C THR A 89 -2.15 24.17 -6.33
N ALA A 90 -2.48 25.46 -6.23
CA ALA A 90 -1.71 26.41 -5.43
C ALA A 90 -1.74 26.05 -3.94
N ALA A 91 -2.91 25.70 -3.40
CA ALA A 91 -3.04 25.23 -2.02
C ALA A 91 -2.24 23.94 -1.77
N TYR A 92 -2.30 22.98 -2.69
CA TYR A 92 -1.54 21.73 -2.63
C TYR A 92 -0.02 21.97 -2.66
N VAL A 93 0.46 22.82 -3.56
CA VAL A 93 1.90 23.16 -3.67
C VAL A 93 2.36 23.91 -2.43
N HIS A 94 1.53 24.79 -1.87
CA HIS A 94 1.84 25.49 -0.62
C HIS A 94 1.99 24.51 0.55
N GLU A 95 1.06 23.57 0.70
CA GLU A 95 1.12 22.50 1.71
C GLU A 95 2.37 21.63 1.52
N TRP A 96 2.70 21.27 0.27
CA TRP A 96 3.89 20.47 -0.04
C TRP A 96 5.19 21.22 0.26
N ALA A 97 5.26 22.53 0.00
CA ALA A 97 6.44 23.34 0.30
C ALA A 97 6.73 23.45 1.82
N LEU A 98 5.73 23.20 2.67
CA LEU A 98 5.85 23.25 4.13
C LEU A 98 6.21 21.89 4.77
N GLY A 99 6.42 20.83 3.97
CA GLY A 99 6.70 19.49 4.49
C GLY A 99 7.67 18.67 3.65
N ASP A 100 8.35 17.71 4.30
CA ASP A 100 9.31 16.81 3.63
C ASP A 100 8.64 15.71 2.76
N ARG A 101 7.29 15.62 2.76
CA ARG A 101 6.52 14.60 2.04
C ARG A 101 5.36 15.23 1.28
N SER A 102 4.95 14.63 0.17
CA SER A 102 3.77 15.06 -0.59
C SER A 102 2.48 14.81 0.20
N PRO A 103 1.59 15.82 0.36
CA PRO A 103 0.31 15.65 1.02
C PRO A 103 -0.64 14.76 0.20
N ALA A 104 -1.61 14.13 0.87
CA ALA A 104 -2.63 13.35 0.18
C ALA A 104 -3.56 14.29 -0.62
N CYS A 105 -3.63 14.11 -1.94
CA CYS A 105 -4.43 14.94 -2.87
C CYS A 105 -5.95 14.69 -2.71
N GLY A 106 -6.35 13.43 -2.53
CA GLY A 106 -7.76 13.02 -2.51
C GLY A 106 -8.50 13.26 -3.84
N CYS A 107 -7.77 13.49 -4.93
CA CYS A 107 -8.30 14.11 -6.15
C CYS A 107 -9.28 13.24 -6.96
N LEU A 108 -9.26 11.91 -6.76
CA LEU A 108 -10.21 10.94 -7.34
C LEU A 108 -11.02 10.20 -6.25
N GLY A 109 -11.14 10.77 -5.04
CA GLY A 109 -11.85 10.16 -3.92
C GLY A 109 -11.33 8.76 -3.58
N ALA A 110 -12.24 7.79 -3.41
CA ALA A 110 -11.94 6.39 -3.05
C ALA A 110 -11.08 5.62 -4.07
N VAL A 111 -10.88 6.16 -5.28
CA VAL A 111 -10.04 5.56 -6.33
C VAL A 111 -8.60 6.09 -6.28
N SER A 112 -8.35 7.16 -5.52
CA SER A 112 -6.99 7.68 -5.38
C SER A 112 -6.11 6.70 -4.59
N THR A 113 -4.93 6.38 -5.14
CA THR A 113 -3.96 5.57 -4.41
C THR A 113 -3.29 6.42 -3.33
N PRO A 114 -3.04 5.87 -2.13
CA PRO A 114 -2.33 6.59 -1.05
C PRO A 114 -0.92 7.11 -1.41
N GLU A 115 -0.39 6.72 -2.57
CA GLU A 115 0.98 6.95 -3.05
C GLU A 115 1.07 7.77 -4.36
N GLU A 116 0.14 8.70 -4.63
CA GLU A 116 0.37 9.64 -5.74
C GLU A 116 1.54 10.58 -5.41
N SER A 117 2.63 10.54 -6.20
CA SER A 117 3.74 11.50 -6.03
C SER A 117 3.24 12.93 -6.30
N GLY A 118 3.68 13.88 -5.48
CA GLY A 118 3.26 15.28 -5.62
C GLY A 118 3.58 15.89 -6.98
N ILE A 119 4.63 15.43 -7.64
CA ILE A 119 4.99 15.84 -9.01
C ILE A 119 3.90 15.42 -10.00
N TRP A 120 3.36 14.21 -9.87
CA TRP A 120 2.29 13.72 -10.75
C TRP A 120 0.98 14.49 -10.56
N VAL A 121 0.64 14.84 -9.32
CA VAL A 121 -0.54 15.68 -9.01
C VAL A 121 -0.45 17.03 -9.72
N VAL A 122 0.68 17.71 -9.58
CA VAL A 122 0.90 19.03 -10.19
C VAL A 122 0.91 18.92 -11.71
N ALA A 123 1.63 17.94 -12.27
CA ALA A 123 1.70 17.73 -13.72
C ALA A 123 0.32 17.46 -14.35
N ARG A 124 -0.50 16.62 -13.72
CA ARG A 124 -1.89 16.36 -14.16
C ARG A 124 -2.71 17.64 -14.18
N ASN A 125 -2.68 18.41 -13.09
CA ASN A 125 -3.48 19.63 -12.99
C ASN A 125 -3.02 20.70 -14.00
N VAL A 126 -1.71 20.84 -14.23
CA VAL A 126 -1.16 21.74 -15.27
C VAL A 126 -1.62 21.31 -16.67
N LEU A 127 -1.61 20.02 -16.97
CA LEU A 127 -2.09 19.50 -18.25
C LEU A 127 -3.59 19.75 -18.46
N LEU A 128 -4.40 19.56 -17.42
CA LEU A 128 -5.84 19.87 -17.44
C LEU A 128 -6.09 21.36 -17.65
N MET A 129 -5.36 22.23 -16.95
CA MET A 129 -5.44 23.69 -17.14
C MET A 129 -5.05 24.09 -18.57
N GLY A 130 -3.99 23.50 -19.14
CA GLY A 130 -3.59 23.71 -20.53
C GLY A 130 -4.68 23.30 -21.53
N ALA A 131 -5.33 22.17 -21.31
CA ALA A 131 -6.45 21.71 -22.13
C ALA A 131 -7.69 22.62 -22.02
N LEU A 132 -8.01 23.11 -20.81
CA LEU A 132 -9.08 24.09 -20.60
C LEU A 132 -8.78 25.44 -21.28
N ALA A 133 -7.53 25.91 -21.19
CA ALA A 133 -7.07 27.12 -21.86
C ALA A 133 -7.14 27.00 -23.39
N ALA A 134 -6.76 25.85 -23.95
CA ALA A 134 -6.92 25.55 -25.37
C ALA A 134 -8.41 25.57 -25.78
N GLY A 135 -9.28 25.00 -24.95
CA GLY A 135 -10.74 25.06 -25.12
C GLY A 135 -11.29 26.48 -25.12
N LEU A 136 -10.83 27.33 -24.20
CA LEU A 136 -11.18 28.75 -24.13
C LEU A 136 -10.72 29.51 -25.38
N TRP A 137 -9.49 29.27 -25.84
CA TRP A 137 -8.94 29.90 -27.04
C TRP A 137 -9.71 29.50 -28.31
N SER A 138 -10.11 28.23 -28.43
CA SER A 138 -10.95 27.76 -29.53
C SER A 138 -12.32 28.44 -29.57
N SER A 139 -12.79 28.90 -28.40
CA SER A 139 -14.09 29.48 -28.24
C SER A 139 -14.12 30.98 -28.52
N LEU A 140 -12.99 31.69 -28.65
CA LEU A 140 -12.98 33.14 -28.88
C LEU A 140 -13.69 33.53 -30.20
N PRO A 141 -14.46 34.63 -30.24
CA PRO A 141 -15.05 35.13 -31.49
C PRO A 141 -13.96 35.36 -32.54
N ARG A 142 -14.20 34.95 -33.79
CA ARG A 142 -13.36 35.44 -34.91
C ARG A 142 -13.40 36.97 -34.88
N GLY A 143 -12.24 37.61 -34.87
CA GLY A 143 -12.16 39.01 -35.28
C GLY A 143 -12.87 39.16 -36.62
N ARG A 144 -13.65 40.23 -36.78
CA ARG A 144 -14.35 40.52 -38.04
C ARG A 144 -13.32 40.63 -39.16
N ASP A 145 -13.14 39.56 -39.93
CA ASP A 145 -12.49 39.66 -41.23
C ASP A 145 -13.42 40.46 -42.15
N ALA A 146 -12.84 41.47 -42.79
CA ALA A 146 -13.46 42.45 -43.67
C ALA A 146 -14.21 41.80 -44.87
N PRO A 147 -15.11 42.52 -45.58
CA PRO A 147 -16.12 41.91 -46.43
C PRO A 147 -15.54 41.18 -47.63
N ALA A 148 -16.20 40.06 -47.94
CA ALA A 148 -15.90 39.14 -49.02
C ALA A 148 -15.90 39.81 -50.39
N ARG A 149 -14.89 39.53 -51.21
CA ARG A 149 -14.99 39.67 -52.67
C ARG A 149 -15.59 38.40 -53.25
N ALA A 150 -16.63 38.61 -54.04
CA ALA A 150 -17.36 37.61 -54.79
C ALA A 150 -16.48 36.99 -55.89
N GLY A 151 -16.79 35.73 -56.21
CA GLY A 151 -16.29 35.05 -57.40
C GLY A 151 -15.28 33.98 -57.06
N GLU A 152 -15.76 32.78 -56.76
CA GLU A 152 -15.29 31.55 -57.40
C GLU A 152 -16.08 30.36 -56.85
N GLU A 153 -16.90 29.81 -57.74
CA GLU A 153 -17.79 28.68 -57.52
C GLU A 153 -16.97 27.38 -57.57
N TRP A 154 -16.27 27.08 -56.47
CA TRP A 154 -15.60 25.80 -56.31
C TRP A 154 -16.64 24.70 -56.01
N ARG A 155 -16.98 23.93 -57.05
CA ARG A 155 -17.69 22.65 -56.92
C ARG A 155 -16.96 21.76 -55.90
N SER A 156 -17.57 21.62 -54.73
CA SER A 156 -17.05 20.77 -53.65
C SER A 156 -17.35 19.31 -53.99
N ALA A 157 -16.29 18.50 -54.17
CA ALA A 157 -16.41 17.05 -54.13
C ALA A 157 -16.99 16.63 -52.75
N PRO A 158 -17.81 15.58 -52.67
CA PRO A 158 -18.38 15.13 -51.41
C PRO A 158 -17.24 14.77 -50.45
N ALA A 159 -17.10 15.55 -49.38
CA ALA A 159 -16.14 15.26 -48.33
C ALA A 159 -16.44 13.87 -47.74
N PRO A 160 -15.43 13.04 -47.47
CA PRO A 160 -15.64 11.76 -46.80
C PRO A 160 -16.38 12.00 -45.49
N ARG A 161 -17.43 11.20 -45.23
CA ARG A 161 -18.23 11.25 -44.01
C ARG A 161 -17.32 11.05 -42.80
N GLY A 162 -16.96 12.14 -42.12
CA GLY A 162 -16.25 12.10 -40.86
C GLY A 162 -17.15 11.58 -39.73
N PHE A 163 -16.55 10.94 -38.74
CA PHE A 163 -17.23 10.47 -37.52
C PHE A 163 -18.18 11.53 -36.95
N THR A 164 -19.39 11.11 -36.60
CA THR A 164 -20.36 12.03 -36.00
C THR A 164 -19.97 12.32 -34.55
N LEU A 165 -20.26 13.53 -34.07
CA LEU A 165 -20.01 13.93 -32.68
C LEU A 165 -20.64 12.93 -31.68
N VAL A 166 -21.81 12.39 -32.04
CA VAL A 166 -22.57 11.42 -31.23
C VAL A 166 -21.81 10.10 -31.09
N GLU A 167 -21.18 9.64 -32.16
CA GLU A 167 -20.47 8.37 -32.20
C GLU A 167 -19.21 8.41 -31.33
N THR A 168 -18.45 9.51 -31.40
CA THR A 168 -17.32 9.75 -30.50
C THR A 168 -17.77 9.93 -29.04
N LEU A 169 -18.93 10.56 -28.82
CA LEU A 169 -19.55 10.72 -27.48
C LEU A 169 -19.93 9.37 -26.86
N ILE A 170 -20.54 8.48 -27.64
CA ILE A 170 -20.90 7.14 -27.16
C ILE A 170 -19.63 6.35 -26.83
N VAL A 171 -18.61 6.39 -27.70
CA VAL A 171 -17.35 5.66 -27.47
C VAL A 171 -16.67 6.14 -26.18
N MET A 172 -16.57 7.45 -25.94
CA MET A 172 -15.95 7.94 -24.71
C MET A 172 -16.75 7.56 -23.46
N VAL A 173 -18.09 7.59 -23.51
CA VAL A 173 -18.94 7.16 -22.39
C VAL A 173 -18.76 5.68 -22.12
N LEU A 174 -18.73 4.85 -23.16
CA LEU A 174 -18.49 3.41 -23.04
C LEU A 174 -17.09 3.11 -22.48
N VAL A 175 -16.04 3.73 -23.02
CA VAL A 175 -14.67 3.54 -22.52
C VAL A 175 -14.54 4.01 -21.06
N ALA A 176 -15.12 5.17 -20.70
CA ALA A 176 -15.11 5.66 -19.33
C ALA A 176 -15.85 4.70 -18.37
N MET A 177 -17.01 4.18 -18.79
CA MET A 177 -17.76 3.18 -18.02
C MET A 177 -16.95 1.89 -17.83
N LEU A 178 -16.34 1.37 -18.90
CA LEU A 178 -15.50 0.17 -18.84
C LEU A 178 -14.30 0.35 -17.90
N VAL A 179 -13.60 1.48 -18.00
CA VAL A 179 -12.46 1.81 -17.15
C VAL A 179 -12.89 1.95 -15.69
N ALA A 180 -14.04 2.62 -15.43
CA ALA A 180 -14.57 2.80 -14.08
C ALA A 180 -14.93 1.46 -13.40
N LEU A 181 -15.44 0.49 -14.17
CA LEU A 181 -15.72 -0.85 -13.67
C LEU A 181 -14.44 -1.69 -13.49
N ALA A 182 -13.43 -1.50 -14.34
CA ALA A 182 -12.19 -2.27 -14.31
C ALA A 182 -11.22 -1.85 -13.20
N MET A 183 -11.02 -0.54 -12.97
CA MET A 183 -10.04 -0.02 -12.00
C MET A 183 -10.14 -0.62 -10.58
N PRO A 184 -11.32 -0.70 -9.92
CA PRO A 184 -11.40 -1.23 -8.55
C PRO A 184 -11.05 -2.73 -8.46
N THR A 185 -11.27 -3.48 -9.56
CA THR A 185 -10.95 -4.92 -9.58
C THR A 185 -9.45 -5.17 -9.67
N LEU A 186 -8.71 -4.34 -10.42
CA LEU A 186 -7.27 -4.47 -10.59
C LEU A 186 -6.50 -4.28 -9.28
N GLY A 187 -6.93 -3.35 -8.42
CA GLY A 187 -6.34 -3.14 -7.10
C GLY A 187 -6.45 -4.38 -6.22
N ARG A 188 -7.64 -4.97 -6.13
CA ARG A 188 -7.89 -6.20 -5.34
C ARG A 188 -7.13 -7.41 -5.88
N VAL A 189 -7.02 -7.55 -7.21
CA VAL A 189 -6.25 -8.64 -7.84
C VAL A 189 -4.76 -8.51 -7.53
N ARG A 190 -4.19 -7.30 -7.65
CA ARG A 190 -2.78 -7.06 -7.30
C ARG A 190 -2.49 -7.36 -5.83
N GLU A 191 -3.38 -6.95 -4.93
CA GLU A 191 -3.20 -7.22 -3.50
C GLU A 191 -3.26 -8.74 -3.20
N ARG A 192 -4.24 -9.45 -3.78
CA ARG A 192 -4.31 -10.91 -3.64
C ARG A 192 -3.09 -11.62 -4.25
N ALA A 193 -2.55 -11.12 -5.35
CA ALA A 193 -1.32 -11.64 -5.93
C ALA A 193 -0.11 -11.43 -5.01
N ARG A 194 0.00 -10.27 -4.35
CA ARG A 194 1.04 -10.00 -3.34
C ARG A 194 0.94 -10.94 -2.14
N VAL A 195 -0.27 -11.17 -1.63
CA VAL A 195 -0.52 -12.16 -0.55
C VAL A 195 -0.11 -13.56 -1.02
N GLY A 196 -0.53 -13.97 -2.22
CA GLY A 196 -0.17 -15.27 -2.80
C GLY A 196 1.35 -15.46 -2.93
N ALA A 197 2.06 -14.43 -3.38
CA ALA A 197 3.53 -14.42 -3.45
C ALA A 197 4.18 -14.50 -2.06
N SER A 198 3.64 -13.80 -1.06
CA SER A 198 4.13 -13.89 0.32
C SER A 198 3.95 -15.29 0.90
N LEU A 199 2.78 -15.91 0.68
CA LEU A 199 2.52 -17.30 1.10
C LEU A 199 3.44 -18.31 0.39
N ALA A 200 3.79 -18.07 -0.89
CA ALA A 200 4.74 -18.91 -1.61
C ALA A 200 6.17 -18.80 -1.04
N ASN A 201 6.62 -17.59 -0.71
CA ASN A 201 7.90 -17.37 -0.02
C ASN A 201 7.90 -18.09 1.34
N LEU A 202 6.82 -17.94 2.12
CA LEU A 202 6.64 -18.59 3.42
C LEU A 202 6.76 -20.11 3.33
N ARG A 203 6.11 -20.77 2.37
CA ARG A 203 6.24 -22.24 2.16
C ARG A 203 7.65 -22.65 1.77
N SER A 204 8.28 -21.86 0.90
CA SER A 204 9.65 -22.12 0.44
C SER A 204 10.63 -22.04 1.61
N HIS A 205 10.52 -20.99 2.44
CA HIS A 205 11.34 -20.81 3.63
C HIS A 205 11.06 -21.87 4.70
N ALA A 206 9.79 -22.24 4.92
CA ALA A 206 9.44 -23.33 5.83
C ALA A 206 10.10 -24.65 5.41
N SER A 207 10.06 -24.98 4.11
CA SER A 207 10.72 -26.18 3.56
C SER A 207 12.22 -26.17 3.82
N ILE A 208 12.89 -25.02 3.68
CA ILE A 208 14.33 -24.87 3.99
C ILE A 208 14.60 -25.04 5.48
N ILE A 209 13.74 -24.51 6.35
CA ILE A 209 13.88 -24.70 7.80
C ILE A 209 13.69 -26.17 8.19
N HIS A 210 12.82 -26.92 7.50
CA HIS A 210 12.72 -28.37 7.67
C HIS A 210 13.99 -29.09 7.21
N ALA A 211 14.59 -28.67 6.10
CA ALA A 211 15.88 -29.21 5.66
C ALA A 211 16.98 -28.98 6.71
N TYR A 212 17.06 -27.76 7.26
CA TYR A 212 17.93 -27.46 8.40
C TYR A 212 17.68 -28.40 9.57
N ALA A 213 16.43 -28.57 9.99
CA ALA A 213 16.10 -29.41 11.13
C ALA A 213 16.48 -30.88 10.89
N GLY A 214 16.30 -31.40 9.67
CA GLY A 214 16.73 -32.75 9.29
C GLY A 214 18.23 -32.99 9.50
N GLU A 215 19.05 -31.98 9.23
CA GLU A 215 20.51 -32.04 9.41
C GLU A 215 20.95 -31.74 10.86
N HIS A 216 20.10 -31.08 11.65
CA HIS A 216 20.41 -30.58 12.99
C HIS A 216 19.67 -31.35 14.11
N ARG A 217 19.51 -32.67 13.95
CA ARG A 217 18.85 -33.56 14.95
C ARG A 217 17.46 -33.05 15.34
N GLU A 218 16.70 -32.61 14.35
CA GLU A 218 15.35 -32.05 14.46
C GLU A 218 15.24 -30.70 15.17
N HIS A 219 16.35 -30.08 15.59
CA HIS A 219 16.29 -28.76 16.20
C HIS A 219 15.97 -27.71 15.13
N LEU A 220 15.06 -26.81 15.47
CA LEU A 220 14.83 -25.61 14.68
C LEU A 220 16.00 -24.62 14.86
N PRO A 221 16.18 -23.65 13.95
CA PRO A 221 17.33 -22.75 13.96
C PRO A 221 17.58 -22.14 15.34
N TYR A 222 18.77 -22.44 15.90
CA TYR A 222 19.25 -21.91 17.17
C TYR A 222 20.64 -21.30 16.96
N LEU A 223 20.68 -20.00 16.70
CA LEU A 223 21.89 -19.32 16.22
C LEU A 223 22.60 -18.52 17.31
N THR A 224 22.11 -18.63 18.55
CA THR A 224 22.53 -17.84 19.70
C THR A 224 22.79 -18.76 20.88
N SER A 225 23.67 -18.31 21.79
CA SER A 225 23.98 -19.04 23.02
C SER A 225 23.14 -18.54 24.19
N PRO A 226 22.52 -19.43 24.99
CA PRO A 226 21.69 -19.05 26.14
C PRO A 226 22.50 -18.43 27.28
N THR A 227 23.79 -18.72 27.38
CA THR A 227 24.66 -18.21 28.45
C THR A 227 25.42 -16.94 28.05
N ALA A 228 25.32 -16.50 26.79
CA ALA A 228 26.05 -15.34 26.29
C ALA A 228 25.20 -14.06 26.39
N THR A 229 25.81 -12.97 26.87
CA THR A 229 25.19 -11.63 26.85
C THR A 229 24.82 -11.20 25.42
N PHE A 230 25.71 -11.50 24.47
CA PHE A 230 25.49 -11.30 23.04
C PHE A 230 26.05 -12.48 22.27
N SER A 231 25.37 -12.82 21.18
CA SER A 231 25.84 -13.74 20.15
C SER A 231 26.10 -12.95 18.86
N VAL A 232 26.94 -13.49 17.97
CA VAL A 232 27.18 -12.90 16.65
C VAL A 232 26.78 -13.90 15.58
N ILE A 233 25.73 -13.57 14.83
CA ILE A 233 25.26 -14.37 13.68
C ILE A 233 26.00 -13.88 12.44
N ARG A 234 26.59 -14.81 11.68
CA ARG A 234 27.48 -14.49 10.55
C ARG A 234 26.99 -15.14 9.26
N SER A 235 27.23 -14.44 8.15
CA SER A 235 27.28 -14.99 6.79
C SER A 235 28.62 -14.58 6.22
N LEU A 236 29.52 -15.56 6.09
CA LEU A 236 30.91 -15.34 5.69
C LEU A 236 30.99 -14.95 4.23
N SER A 237 30.21 -15.64 3.37
CA SER A 237 30.15 -15.35 1.94
C SER A 237 29.70 -13.92 1.63
N ALA A 238 28.81 -13.36 2.46
CA ALA A 238 28.30 -12.00 2.30
C ALA A 238 29.08 -10.95 3.10
N GLY A 239 30.08 -11.36 3.88
CA GLY A 239 30.82 -10.46 4.78
C GLY A 239 29.93 -9.79 5.84
N VAL A 240 28.84 -10.45 6.26
CA VAL A 240 27.88 -9.90 7.22
C VAL A 240 28.09 -10.53 8.60
N ALA A 241 28.15 -9.69 9.63
CA ALA A 241 28.16 -10.11 11.03
C ALA A 241 27.22 -9.21 11.84
N VAL A 242 26.23 -9.80 12.49
CA VAL A 242 25.23 -9.06 13.28
C VAL A 242 25.32 -9.51 14.73
N ARG A 243 25.63 -8.57 15.63
CA ARG A 243 25.58 -8.79 17.07
C ARG A 243 24.13 -8.74 17.54
N THR A 244 23.69 -9.74 18.29
CA THR A 244 22.31 -9.84 18.78
C THR A 244 22.26 -10.52 20.15
N ARG A 245 21.11 -10.42 20.84
CA ARG A 245 20.84 -11.14 22.10
C ARG A 245 20.14 -12.47 21.81
N TYR A 246 19.88 -13.26 22.85
CA TYR A 246 19.42 -14.65 22.73
C TYR A 246 18.26 -14.84 21.74
N PHE A 247 17.16 -14.11 21.90
CA PHE A 247 15.98 -14.30 21.03
C PHE A 247 16.17 -13.80 19.60
N GLY A 248 17.26 -13.08 19.31
CA GLY A 248 17.52 -12.41 18.04
C GLY A 248 17.52 -13.30 16.80
N THR A 249 17.65 -14.62 16.97
CA THR A 249 17.47 -15.61 15.90
C THR A 249 16.14 -15.41 15.15
N TYR A 250 15.10 -14.93 15.84
CA TYR A 250 13.76 -14.75 15.25
C TYR A 250 13.72 -13.83 14.01
N ILE A 251 14.61 -12.84 13.95
CA ILE A 251 14.73 -11.88 12.83
C ILE A 251 16.09 -11.94 12.11
N LEU A 252 16.94 -12.91 12.46
CA LEU A 252 18.28 -13.06 11.88
C LEU A 252 18.57 -14.47 11.40
N TRP A 253 17.57 -15.36 11.39
CA TRP A 253 17.70 -16.73 10.89
C TRP A 253 18.17 -16.76 9.43
N ASN A 254 17.74 -15.81 8.61
CA ASN A 254 18.17 -15.68 7.22
C ASN A 254 19.68 -15.40 7.09
N VAL A 255 20.30 -14.73 8.07
CA VAL A 255 21.75 -14.48 8.08
C VAL A 255 22.50 -15.76 8.42
N GLY A 256 22.09 -16.47 9.48
CA GLY A 256 22.80 -17.69 9.90
C GLY A 256 22.61 -18.88 8.98
N LEU A 257 21.49 -18.95 8.24
CA LEU A 257 21.24 -20.00 7.25
C LEU A 257 21.76 -19.64 5.86
N ALA A 258 22.25 -18.41 5.63
CA ALA A 258 22.55 -17.93 4.28
C ALA A 258 23.56 -18.80 3.54
N ASP A 259 24.70 -19.08 4.19
CA ASP A 259 25.85 -19.73 3.55
C ASP A 259 25.53 -21.19 3.18
N ALA A 260 24.75 -21.89 4.00
CA ALA A 260 24.43 -23.30 3.80
C ALA A 260 23.16 -23.53 2.95
N TYR A 261 22.16 -22.64 3.02
CA TYR A 261 20.83 -22.89 2.44
C TYR A 261 20.33 -21.83 1.46
N TYR A 262 21.05 -20.72 1.27
CA TYR A 262 20.64 -19.61 0.41
C TYR A 262 21.79 -19.09 -0.48
N ASP A 263 22.71 -19.97 -0.89
CA ASP A 263 23.87 -19.63 -1.74
C ASP A 263 24.68 -18.44 -1.21
N GLY A 264 24.74 -18.28 0.11
CA GLY A 264 25.44 -17.17 0.74
C GLY A 264 24.79 -15.79 0.57
N ARG A 265 23.48 -15.73 0.27
CA ARG A 265 22.74 -14.49 -0.02
C ARG A 265 21.74 -14.13 1.08
N PRO A 266 22.16 -13.58 2.23
CA PRO A 266 21.27 -13.23 3.35
C PRO A 266 20.27 -12.11 3.03
N ARG A 267 20.47 -11.36 1.93
CA ARG A 267 19.61 -10.24 1.50
C ARG A 267 18.81 -10.53 0.23
N HIS A 268 18.66 -11.81 -0.11
CA HIS A 268 17.88 -12.23 -1.28
C HIS A 268 16.46 -11.63 -1.26
N ALA A 269 15.89 -11.36 -2.44
CA ALA A 269 14.59 -10.71 -2.57
C ALA A 269 13.44 -11.52 -1.93
N SER A 270 13.59 -12.85 -1.84
CA SER A 270 12.60 -13.74 -1.21
C SER A 270 12.40 -13.45 0.28
N PHE A 271 13.37 -12.84 0.98
CA PHE A 271 13.22 -12.46 2.39
C PHE A 271 12.41 -11.17 2.60
N ARG A 272 12.13 -10.44 1.52
CA ARG A 272 11.36 -9.20 1.55
C ARG A 272 9.91 -9.48 1.13
N SER A 273 8.98 -9.23 2.05
CA SER A 273 7.58 -9.44 1.75
C SER A 273 7.10 -8.52 0.63
N PRO A 274 6.31 -9.03 -0.33
CA PRO A 274 5.56 -8.20 -1.28
C PRO A 274 4.50 -7.30 -0.63
N LEU A 275 4.13 -7.57 0.63
CA LEU A 275 3.17 -6.80 1.42
C LEU A 275 3.81 -5.67 2.22
N ARG A 276 5.14 -5.54 2.18
CA ARG A 276 5.86 -4.49 2.91
C ARG A 276 5.43 -3.11 2.46
N ARG A 277 5.44 -2.19 3.41
CA ARG A 277 5.29 -0.77 3.11
C ARG A 277 6.55 -0.28 2.38
N PRO A 278 6.47 0.72 1.49
CA PRO A 278 7.64 1.19 0.75
C PRO A 278 8.72 1.79 1.66
N ASP A 279 8.34 2.34 2.81
CA ASP A 279 9.24 2.88 3.82
C ASP A 279 9.90 1.80 4.71
N ASP A 280 9.43 0.55 4.61
CA ASP A 280 10.01 -0.58 5.34
C ASP A 280 11.31 -1.04 4.66
N THR A 281 12.44 -0.65 5.27
CA THR A 281 13.79 -0.94 4.78
C THR A 281 14.39 -2.22 5.38
N ARG A 282 13.61 -2.98 6.17
CA ARG A 282 14.09 -4.24 6.78
C ARG A 282 14.52 -5.24 5.72
N TRP A 283 15.61 -5.96 6.00
CA TRP A 283 16.14 -6.96 5.06
C TRP A 283 15.44 -8.31 5.17
N LEU A 284 14.69 -8.52 6.26
CA LEU A 284 13.87 -9.69 6.54
C LEU A 284 12.49 -9.24 7.03
N HIS A 285 11.44 -9.77 6.41
CA HIS A 285 10.06 -9.57 6.84
C HIS A 285 9.43 -10.86 7.40
N TYR A 286 10.04 -12.01 7.18
CA TYR A 286 9.53 -13.29 7.66
C TYR A 286 10.23 -13.66 8.96
N ALA A 287 9.57 -13.45 10.08
CA ALA A 287 10.15 -13.75 11.38
C ALA A 287 9.80 -15.17 11.85
N LEU A 288 10.82 -15.87 12.32
CA LEU A 288 10.72 -17.20 12.92
C LEU A 288 10.02 -17.10 14.28
N SER A 289 9.16 -18.05 14.62
CA SER A 289 8.52 -18.04 15.93
C SER A 289 9.55 -18.20 17.05
N CYS A 290 9.48 -17.31 18.05
CA CYS A 290 10.34 -17.39 19.22
C CYS A 290 10.05 -18.63 20.06
N SER A 291 8.84 -19.20 19.96
CA SER A 291 8.45 -20.42 20.71
C SER A 291 9.41 -21.58 20.57
N PHE A 292 10.24 -21.58 19.51
CA PHE A 292 11.22 -22.62 19.25
C PHE A 292 12.57 -22.43 19.94
N GLN A 293 12.79 -21.27 20.58
CA GLN A 293 14.05 -20.86 21.19
C GLN A 293 14.04 -21.03 22.72
N ALA A 294 12.98 -21.56 23.32
CA ALA A 294 12.98 -21.90 24.74
C ALA A 294 12.14 -23.14 25.00
N ASP A 295 12.37 -23.77 26.15
CA ASP A 295 11.55 -24.87 26.65
C ASP A 295 10.05 -24.48 26.65
N PRO A 296 9.12 -25.38 26.31
CA PRO A 296 7.68 -25.15 26.45
C PRO A 296 7.27 -24.46 27.76
N ASP A 297 7.87 -24.87 28.87
CA ASP A 297 7.52 -24.41 30.22
C ASP A 297 8.01 -22.97 30.46
N TYR A 298 8.91 -22.45 29.62
CA TYR A 298 9.25 -21.04 29.63
C TYR A 298 8.07 -20.15 29.23
N TYR A 299 7.16 -20.64 28.39
CA TYR A 299 6.03 -19.85 27.86
C TYR A 299 4.76 -19.97 28.69
N ALA A 300 4.88 -20.47 29.92
CA ALA A 300 3.80 -20.45 30.91
C ALA A 300 4.25 -19.57 32.10
N PRO A 301 3.47 -18.53 32.48
CA PRO A 301 3.81 -17.64 33.58
C PRO A 301 4.09 -18.37 34.90
N GLU A 302 3.42 -19.50 35.12
CA GLU A 302 3.46 -20.26 36.37
C GLU A 302 4.76 -21.08 36.52
N THR A 303 5.42 -21.43 35.42
CA THR A 303 6.59 -22.31 35.39
C THR A 303 7.86 -21.61 34.91
N ARG A 304 7.79 -20.33 34.56
CA ARG A 304 8.96 -19.57 34.11
C ARG A 304 9.91 -19.25 35.27
N THR A 305 11.20 -19.48 35.06
CA THR A 305 12.27 -19.13 36.01
C THR A 305 13.06 -17.87 35.60
N TYR A 306 13.65 -17.19 36.60
CA TYR A 306 14.57 -16.05 36.41
C TYR A 306 15.80 -16.20 37.32
N PRO A 307 17.04 -16.04 36.79
CA PRO A 307 17.38 -15.93 35.38
C PRO A 307 16.95 -17.19 34.60
N PRO A 308 16.65 -17.08 33.30
CA PRO A 308 16.01 -18.18 32.58
C PRO A 308 16.99 -19.30 32.22
N GLU A 309 16.93 -20.39 32.99
CA GLU A 309 17.62 -21.65 32.69
C GLU A 309 16.95 -22.46 31.56
N GLN A 310 15.72 -22.07 31.21
CA GLN A 310 14.84 -22.75 30.25
C GLN A 310 15.12 -22.38 28.78
N TRP A 311 16.19 -21.63 28.50
CA TRP A 311 16.56 -21.25 27.15
C TRP A 311 17.30 -22.38 26.43
N ARG A 312 16.65 -22.92 25.41
CA ARG A 312 17.17 -24.00 24.58
C ARG A 312 16.45 -24.06 23.24
N ALA A 313 17.12 -24.64 22.26
CA ALA A 313 16.45 -25.06 21.03
C ALA A 313 15.39 -26.14 21.34
N THR A 314 14.27 -26.06 20.66
CA THR A 314 13.24 -27.11 20.64
C THR A 314 13.34 -27.93 19.36
N ARG A 315 12.89 -29.19 19.44
CA ARG A 315 12.85 -30.10 18.31
C ARG A 315 11.49 -30.08 17.62
N LEU A 316 11.47 -30.38 16.32
CA LEU A 316 10.25 -30.57 15.55
C LEU A 316 9.32 -31.61 16.21
N GLY A 317 9.88 -32.71 16.73
CA GLY A 317 9.12 -33.75 17.43
C GLY A 317 8.46 -33.30 18.74
N GLU A 318 8.83 -32.15 19.31
CA GLU A 318 8.18 -31.60 20.51
C GLU A 318 6.90 -30.81 20.18
N VAL A 319 6.62 -30.56 18.89
CA VAL A 319 5.47 -29.76 18.43
C VAL A 319 4.20 -30.61 18.41
N LEU A 320 3.26 -30.33 19.31
CA LEU A 320 2.01 -31.11 19.44
C LEU A 320 0.98 -30.79 18.36
N PHE A 321 1.00 -29.58 17.81
CA PHE A 321 0.00 -29.11 16.86
C PHE A 321 0.64 -28.50 15.61
N PRO A 322 1.28 -29.30 14.74
CA PRO A 322 2.06 -28.78 13.62
C PRO A 322 1.29 -27.82 12.70
N SER A 323 0.02 -28.14 12.39
CA SER A 323 -0.86 -27.32 11.54
C SER A 323 -1.44 -26.08 12.23
N GLY A 324 -1.18 -25.88 13.51
CA GLY A 324 -1.67 -24.74 14.32
C GLY A 324 -0.55 -24.03 15.08
N LYS A 325 0.70 -24.44 14.83
CA LYS A 325 1.91 -23.85 15.39
C LYS A 325 2.61 -23.06 14.28
N THR A 326 2.77 -21.77 14.48
CA THR A 326 3.37 -20.90 13.48
C THR A 326 4.88 -21.16 13.44
N LEU A 327 5.40 -21.49 12.26
CA LEU A 327 6.82 -21.58 12.01
C LEU A 327 7.41 -20.21 11.67
N LEU A 328 6.83 -19.55 10.65
CA LEU A 328 7.20 -18.22 10.18
C LEU A 328 5.95 -17.35 10.08
N ALA A 329 6.08 -16.07 10.43
CA ALA A 329 5.05 -15.06 10.21
C ALA A 329 5.59 -13.91 9.34
N ASP A 330 4.76 -13.42 8.42
CA ASP A 330 5.06 -12.20 7.68
C ASP A 330 4.80 -10.96 8.57
N ASP A 331 5.87 -10.33 9.03
CA ASP A 331 5.84 -9.12 9.85
C ASP A 331 5.69 -7.83 9.04
N ALA A 332 5.58 -7.90 7.72
CA ALA A 332 5.24 -6.73 6.91
C ALA A 332 3.83 -6.21 7.21
N VAL A 333 2.91 -7.11 7.58
CA VAL A 333 1.52 -6.77 7.89
C VAL A 333 1.32 -6.40 9.37
N THR A 334 2.32 -6.64 10.22
CA THR A 334 2.26 -6.35 11.66
C THR A 334 2.40 -4.84 11.89
N PRO A 335 1.40 -4.15 12.47
CA PRO A 335 1.52 -2.75 12.88
C PRO A 335 2.66 -2.54 13.88
N SER A 336 3.25 -1.34 13.93
CA SER A 336 4.18 -1.00 15.00
C SER A 336 3.52 -1.19 16.37
N ALA A 337 4.32 -1.50 17.40
CA ALA A 337 3.86 -1.70 18.77
C ALA A 337 2.89 -0.61 19.27
N MET A 338 3.17 0.66 18.93
CA MET A 338 2.37 1.82 19.31
C MET A 338 1.07 1.95 18.50
N ALA A 339 1.07 1.48 17.24
CA ALA A 339 -0.13 1.39 16.44
C ALA A 339 -1.04 0.25 16.93
N PHE A 340 -0.49 -0.90 17.30
CA PHE A 340 -1.27 -2.10 17.62
C PHE A 340 -2.19 -1.93 18.85
N VAL A 341 -1.79 -1.17 19.87
CA VAL A 341 -2.64 -0.85 21.04
C VAL A 341 -3.87 0.00 20.65
N SER A 342 -3.72 0.87 19.65
CA SER A 342 -4.80 1.74 19.14
C SER A 342 -5.52 1.17 17.91
N TYR A 343 -5.04 0.07 17.35
CA TYR A 343 -5.45 -0.49 16.06
C TYR A 343 -6.33 -1.71 16.27
N GLN A 344 -7.49 -1.77 15.61
CA GLN A 344 -8.43 -2.88 15.71
C GLN A 344 -7.82 -4.14 15.07
N PRO A 345 -7.32 -5.12 15.85
CA PRO A 345 -6.60 -6.26 15.29
C PRO A 345 -7.55 -7.19 14.50
N GLN A 346 -8.86 -7.08 14.69
CA GLN A 346 -9.87 -7.91 14.04
C GLN A 346 -9.95 -7.78 12.51
N ARG A 347 -9.44 -6.69 11.92
CA ARG A 347 -9.44 -6.50 10.46
C ARG A 347 -8.18 -7.02 9.77
N VAL A 348 -7.15 -7.38 10.53
CA VAL A 348 -5.87 -7.85 10.00
C VAL A 348 -5.92 -9.35 9.76
N ARG A 349 -5.36 -9.75 8.63
CA ARG A 349 -5.08 -11.16 8.34
C ARG A 349 -3.57 -11.33 8.19
N PHE A 350 -3.05 -12.38 8.80
CA PHE A 350 -1.63 -12.65 8.92
C PHE A 350 -1.25 -13.79 7.98
N PRO A 351 -0.38 -13.57 7.00
CA PRO A 351 0.24 -14.66 6.24
C PRO A 351 1.22 -15.41 7.13
N LEU A 352 0.96 -16.70 7.35
CA LEU A 352 1.76 -17.57 8.22
C LEU A 352 2.18 -18.83 7.47
N ALA A 353 3.38 -19.34 7.78
CA ALA A 353 3.74 -20.73 7.56
C ALA A 353 3.63 -21.49 8.88
N PHE A 354 3.18 -22.73 8.82
CA PHE A 354 3.04 -23.63 9.95
C PHE A 354 4.14 -24.69 9.96
N VAL A 355 4.26 -25.41 11.07
CA VAL A 355 5.25 -26.48 11.25
C VAL A 355 4.96 -27.71 10.37
N ASP A 356 3.75 -27.85 9.83
CA ASP A 356 3.46 -28.88 8.81
C ASP A 356 3.83 -28.44 7.38
N ALA A 357 4.62 -27.37 7.25
CA ALA A 357 5.01 -26.70 6.00
C ALA A 357 3.83 -26.12 5.18
N SER A 358 2.61 -26.15 5.69
CA SER A 358 1.49 -25.42 5.09
C SER A 358 1.65 -23.91 5.30
N ALA A 359 1.01 -23.11 4.46
CA ALA A 359 0.93 -21.66 4.67
C ALA A 359 -0.46 -21.15 4.33
N ALA A 360 -0.98 -20.26 5.16
CA ALA A 360 -2.30 -19.69 5.01
C ALA A 360 -2.38 -18.28 5.60
N GLU A 361 -3.40 -17.54 5.16
CA GLU A 361 -3.71 -16.21 5.68
C GLU A 361 -4.77 -16.31 6.78
N ILE A 362 -4.37 -16.02 8.03
CA ILE A 362 -5.16 -16.25 9.24
C ILE A 362 -5.71 -14.93 9.81
N PRO A 363 -7.02 -14.79 10.06
CA PRO A 363 -7.56 -13.62 10.74
C PRO A 363 -7.20 -13.64 12.24
N TRP A 364 -7.09 -12.46 12.85
CA TRP A 364 -6.82 -12.34 14.29
C TRP A 364 -7.83 -13.06 15.18
N SER A 365 -9.09 -13.21 14.74
CA SER A 365 -10.13 -13.95 15.49
C SER A 365 -9.78 -15.41 15.74
N ARG A 366 -8.84 -15.99 14.98
CA ARG A 366 -8.34 -17.35 15.15
C ARG A 366 -7.04 -17.41 15.95
N ALA A 367 -6.65 -16.32 16.61
CA ALA A 367 -5.50 -16.31 17.51
C ALA A 367 -5.74 -17.23 18.71
N GLY A 368 -4.77 -18.10 18.98
CA GLY A 368 -4.70 -18.86 20.24
C GLY A 368 -4.30 -17.97 21.41
N LYS A 369 -4.31 -18.56 22.61
CA LYS A 369 -3.82 -17.90 23.82
C LYS A 369 -2.32 -17.67 23.72
N GLN A 370 -1.88 -16.45 23.96
CA GLN A 370 -0.48 -16.04 23.77
C GLN A 370 0.08 -15.35 25.00
N MET A 371 1.39 -15.43 25.15
CA MET A 371 2.16 -14.62 26.08
C MET A 371 2.24 -13.16 25.58
N PRO A 372 1.93 -12.16 26.43
CA PRO A 372 1.95 -10.76 26.04
C PRO A 372 3.33 -10.27 25.53
N SER A 373 4.43 -10.71 26.16
CA SER A 373 5.79 -10.47 25.69
C SER A 373 6.44 -11.78 25.23
N GLY A 374 7.11 -11.73 24.08
CA GLY A 374 7.71 -12.91 23.44
C GLY A 374 8.91 -13.50 24.17
N ASP A 375 9.66 -12.66 24.87
CA ASP A 375 10.67 -13.04 25.85
C ASP A 375 10.08 -13.14 27.27
N GLY A 376 8.86 -12.66 27.47
CA GLY A 376 8.09 -12.92 28.68
C GLY A 376 8.63 -12.31 29.97
N GLY A 377 9.73 -11.57 29.91
CA GLY A 377 10.32 -10.83 31.02
C GLY A 377 9.62 -9.50 31.27
N PRO A 378 9.85 -8.87 32.43
CA PRO A 378 9.70 -7.42 32.55
C PRO A 378 10.50 -6.75 31.43
N VAL A 379 9.94 -5.71 30.82
CA VAL A 379 10.54 -4.93 29.70
C VAL A 379 12.01 -4.52 29.98
N THR A 380 12.40 -4.46 31.26
CA THR A 380 13.74 -4.12 31.74
C THR A 380 14.83 -5.16 31.47
N LEU A 381 14.50 -6.45 31.24
CA LEU A 381 15.52 -7.49 31.02
C LEU A 381 15.98 -7.60 29.55
N ASN A 382 15.19 -7.08 28.61
CA ASN A 382 15.46 -6.92 27.17
C ASN A 382 16.33 -8.04 26.57
N TYR A 383 15.83 -9.28 26.46
CA TYR A 383 16.63 -10.43 25.98
C TYR A 383 16.76 -10.54 24.45
N GLY A 384 16.61 -9.40 23.76
CA GLY A 384 16.66 -9.30 22.29
C GLY A 384 15.33 -8.93 21.64
N HIS A 385 14.34 -8.57 22.45
CA HIS A 385 13.02 -8.13 22.02
C HIS A 385 12.89 -6.61 22.23
N GLU A 386 13.67 -5.81 21.49
CA GLU A 386 13.45 -4.36 21.45
C GLU A 386 12.06 -4.08 20.85
N ASN A 387 11.13 -3.57 21.67
CA ASN A 387 9.79 -3.10 21.29
C ASN A 387 8.76 -4.17 20.84
N SER A 388 8.66 -5.30 21.54
CA SER A 388 7.67 -6.35 21.23
C SER A 388 6.41 -6.30 22.08
N LEU A 389 5.69 -5.17 22.08
CA LEU A 389 4.36 -5.21 22.67
C LEU A 389 3.49 -6.26 21.99
N ILE A 390 3.59 -6.50 20.67
CA ILE A 390 2.71 -7.48 20.01
C ILE A 390 3.42 -8.11 18.79
N ALA A 391 3.92 -9.33 18.95
CA ALA A 391 4.34 -10.21 17.86
C ALA A 391 3.28 -11.32 17.74
N PRO A 392 2.16 -11.05 17.04
CA PRO A 392 0.98 -11.89 17.08
C PRO A 392 1.26 -13.27 16.49
N LEU A 393 0.64 -14.30 17.07
CA LEU A 393 0.59 -15.68 16.55
C LEU A 393 1.96 -16.38 16.55
N ARG A 394 2.88 -16.01 17.45
CA ARG A 394 4.20 -16.64 17.57
C ARG A 394 4.61 -17.02 18.99
N HIS A 395 3.81 -16.65 19.98
CA HIS A 395 4.11 -16.79 21.41
C HIS A 395 2.99 -17.54 22.13
N ALA A 396 2.54 -18.67 21.58
CA ALA A 396 1.53 -19.50 22.25
C ALA A 396 1.94 -19.81 23.70
N LEU A 397 0.95 -19.80 24.61
CA LEU A 397 1.14 -20.36 25.96
C LEU A 397 1.65 -21.81 25.85
N HIS A 398 2.59 -22.18 26.72
CA HIS A 398 3.29 -23.49 26.66
C HIS A 398 4.13 -23.72 25.38
N GLY A 399 4.49 -22.66 24.65
CA GLY A 399 5.52 -22.69 23.61
C GLY A 399 5.14 -23.60 22.46
N VAL A 400 6.01 -24.55 22.11
CA VAL A 400 5.76 -25.54 21.03
C VAL A 400 4.63 -26.53 21.32
N ARG A 401 4.24 -26.71 22.58
CA ARG A 401 3.10 -27.53 22.98
C ARG A 401 1.77 -26.78 22.86
N GLY A 402 1.81 -25.45 22.74
CA GLY A 402 0.64 -24.60 22.53
C GLY A 402 0.25 -24.44 21.06
N ARG A 403 -0.94 -23.88 20.82
CA ARG A 403 -1.40 -23.45 19.50
C ARG A 403 -1.29 -21.95 19.35
N ASP A 404 -0.65 -21.50 18.28
CA ASP A 404 -0.70 -20.09 17.87
C ASP A 404 -2.03 -19.79 17.17
N VAL A 405 -2.62 -20.78 16.49
CA VAL A 405 -3.88 -20.65 15.74
C VAL A 405 -4.89 -21.72 16.17
N ILE A 406 -6.11 -21.29 16.51
CA ILE A 406 -7.25 -22.16 16.83
C ILE A 406 -8.03 -22.54 15.56
N ARG A 407 -8.68 -23.72 15.59
CA ARG A 407 -9.43 -24.24 14.44
C ARG A 407 -10.69 -23.45 14.16
#